data_AF-A0A257LRM0-F1
#
_entry.id   AF-A0A257LRM0-F1
#
_cell.length_a   1.000
_cell.length_b   1.000
_cell.length_c   1.000
_cell.angle_alpha   90.00
_cell.angle_beta   90.00
_cell.angle_gamma   90.00
#
_symmetry.space_group_name_H-M   'P 1'
#
loop_
_entity.id
_entity.type
_entity.pdbx_description
1 polymer ?
#
loop_
_entity_poly.entity_id
_entity_poly.type
_entity_poly.pdbx_seq_one_letter_code
_entity_poly.pdbx_strand_id
1 'polypeptide(L)'
;MDVISSFAARYERTREEEMSLEDYLAECKRNPIAYATAAERMLRAIGEPQMIDTRNDPRLSRLFANKLIKIYPAFAEFYGMEDAIEQVVSYFRHAAQGLEEKKQILYLLGPVGGGKSSIAERLKSLMQEVPFYAIKGSPVNESPLGLFDPLEDGAILEQEYGIPRRYLNRILSPW
;
A
#
# COMPACT_ATOMS: atom_id res chain seq x y z
N MET A 1 24.58 14.20 -15.18
CA MET A 1 23.19 13.87 -15.54
C MET A 1 22.46 15.18 -15.73
N ASP A 2 21.98 15.45 -16.94
CA ASP A 2 21.31 16.70 -17.29
C ASP A 2 19.87 16.72 -16.72
N VAL A 3 19.38 17.89 -16.30
CA VAL A 3 18.04 18.05 -15.68
C VAL A 3 16.94 17.54 -16.61
N ILE A 4 17.09 17.79 -17.92
CA ILE A 4 16.16 17.35 -18.95
C ILE A 4 16.12 15.82 -19.05
N SER A 5 17.29 15.16 -19.03
CA SER A 5 17.37 13.69 -19.05
C SER A 5 16.72 13.04 -17.82
N SER A 6 16.86 13.64 -16.64
CA SER A 6 16.22 13.17 -15.40
C SER A 6 14.71 13.39 -15.41
N PHE A 7 14.22 14.48 -16.03
CA PHE A 7 12.79 14.73 -16.20
C PHE A 7 12.16 13.74 -17.17
N ALA A 8 12.79 13.51 -18.33
CA ALA A 8 12.32 12.53 -19.33
C ALA A 8 12.21 11.12 -18.71
N ALA A 9 13.23 10.68 -17.97
CA ALA A 9 13.21 9.37 -17.31
C ALA A 9 12.12 9.25 -16.23
N ARG A 10 11.78 10.34 -15.52
CA ARG A 10 10.65 10.34 -14.58
C ARG A 10 9.31 10.29 -15.30
N TYR A 11 9.17 11.06 -16.38
CA TYR A 11 7.96 11.12 -17.17
C TYR A 11 7.64 9.75 -17.80
N GLU A 12 8.64 9.05 -18.34
CA GLU A 12 8.47 7.69 -18.87
C GLU A 12 8.02 6.70 -17.78
N ARG A 13 8.58 6.77 -16.57
CA ARG A 13 8.17 5.90 -15.45
C ARG A 13 6.73 6.12 -14.97
N THR A 14 6.21 7.33 -15.14
CA THR A 14 4.82 7.67 -14.78
C THR A 14 3.85 7.50 -15.93
N ARG A 15 4.34 7.16 -17.13
CA ARG A 15 3.47 6.97 -18.29
C ARG A 15 2.68 5.68 -18.10
N GLU A 16 1.38 5.76 -18.32
CA GLU A 16 0.53 4.58 -18.37
C GLU A 16 0.97 3.70 -19.55
N GLU A 17 1.22 2.44 -19.26
CA GLU A 17 1.55 1.43 -20.26
C GLU A 17 0.38 0.47 -20.41
N GLU A 18 0.04 0.17 -21.65
CA GLU A 18 -0.98 -0.81 -21.97
C GLU A 18 -0.32 -2.17 -22.11
N MET A 19 -0.98 -3.20 -21.58
CA MET A 19 -0.59 -4.59 -21.76
C MET A 19 -1.82 -5.46 -21.95
N SER A 20 -1.61 -6.64 -22.54
CA SER A 20 -2.69 -7.62 -22.69
C SER A 20 -3.07 -8.24 -21.34
N LEU A 21 -4.25 -8.85 -21.27
CA LEU A 21 -4.66 -9.62 -20.10
C LEU A 21 -3.73 -10.82 -19.87
N GLU A 22 -3.23 -11.44 -20.94
CA GLU A 22 -2.27 -12.54 -20.89
C GLU A 22 -0.93 -12.10 -20.26
N ASP A 23 -0.41 -10.94 -20.68
CA ASP A 23 0.81 -10.36 -20.10
C ASP A 23 0.61 -10.00 -18.62
N TYR A 24 -0.57 -9.48 -18.25
CA TYR A 24 -0.92 -9.20 -16.86
C TYR A 24 -0.94 -10.47 -16.00
N LEU A 25 -1.54 -11.56 -16.49
CA LEU A 25 -1.54 -12.84 -15.77
C LEU A 25 -0.12 -13.42 -15.64
N ALA A 26 0.69 -13.31 -16.70
CA ALA A 26 2.10 -13.67 -16.66
C ALA A 26 2.87 -12.83 -15.62
N GLU A 27 2.57 -11.53 -15.50
CA GLU A 27 3.15 -10.69 -14.47
C GLU A 27 2.71 -11.08 -13.06
N CYS A 28 1.42 -11.38 -12.85
CA CYS A 28 0.90 -11.89 -11.57
C CYS A 28 1.67 -13.12 -11.08
N LYS A 29 2.01 -14.03 -12.00
CA LYS A 29 2.78 -15.23 -11.69
C LYS A 29 4.23 -14.93 -11.25
N ARG A 30 4.84 -13.90 -11.81
CA ARG A 30 6.22 -13.47 -11.49
C ARG A 30 6.26 -12.64 -10.22
N ASN A 31 5.23 -11.83 -10.00
CA ASN A 31 5.24 -10.75 -9.04
C ASN A 31 3.87 -10.60 -8.34
N PRO A 32 3.74 -11.14 -7.11
CA PRO A 32 2.51 -11.04 -6.34
C PRO A 32 2.01 -9.62 -6.08
N ILE A 33 2.87 -8.59 -6.21
CA ILE A 33 2.44 -7.20 -6.05
C ILE A 33 1.48 -6.75 -7.16
N ALA A 34 1.47 -7.43 -8.31
CA ALA A 34 0.65 -7.06 -9.46
C ALA A 34 -0.86 -7.19 -9.20
N TYR A 35 -1.26 -8.09 -8.29
CA TYR A 35 -2.64 -8.24 -7.84
C TYR A 35 -2.88 -7.73 -6.41
N ALA A 36 -1.88 -7.08 -5.81
CA ALA A 36 -1.98 -6.58 -4.44
C ALA A 36 -3.09 -5.53 -4.27
N THR A 37 -3.72 -5.57 -3.12
CA THR A 37 -4.69 -4.58 -2.65
C THR A 37 -4.01 -3.25 -2.34
N ALA A 38 -4.80 -2.18 -2.21
CA ALA A 38 -4.30 -0.88 -1.78
C ALA A 38 -3.58 -0.94 -0.41
N ALA A 39 -4.08 -1.75 0.52
CA ALA A 39 -3.47 -1.91 1.83
C ALA A 39 -2.11 -2.63 1.77
N GLU A 40 -2.01 -3.71 0.98
CA GLU A 40 -0.73 -4.42 0.78
C GLU A 40 0.30 -3.53 0.09
N ARG A 41 -0.11 -2.76 -0.94
CA ARG A 41 0.75 -1.77 -1.61
C ARG A 41 1.24 -0.70 -0.64
N MET A 42 0.35 -0.19 0.22
CA MET A 42 0.71 0.78 1.25
C MET A 42 1.73 0.23 2.25
N LEU A 43 1.53 -0.99 2.75
CA LEU A 43 2.51 -1.63 3.65
C LEU A 43 3.87 -1.83 2.97
N ARG A 44 3.85 -2.23 1.69
CA ARG A 44 5.08 -2.39 0.90
C ARG A 44 5.85 -1.06 0.78
N ALA A 45 5.15 0.05 0.57
CA ALA A 45 5.75 1.38 0.51
C ALA A 45 6.23 1.89 1.88
N ILE A 46 5.45 1.66 2.95
CA ILE A 46 5.84 2.02 4.33
C ILE A 46 7.11 1.27 4.75
N GLY A 47 7.21 -0.01 4.38
CA GLY A 47 8.34 -0.87 4.71
C GLY A 47 8.35 -1.36 6.16
N GLU A 48 9.47 -1.95 6.55
CA GLU A 48 9.63 -2.58 7.86
C GLU A 48 10.03 -1.56 8.95
N PRO A 49 9.53 -1.73 10.19
CA PRO A 49 9.91 -0.87 11.30
C PRO A 49 11.30 -1.24 11.83
N GLN A 50 11.98 -0.24 12.37
CA GLN A 50 13.12 -0.42 13.28
C GLN A 50 12.60 -0.54 14.71
N MET A 51 13.01 -1.59 15.41
CA MET A 51 12.71 -1.78 16.82
C MET A 51 13.72 -1.01 17.66
N ILE A 52 13.25 -0.05 18.46
CA ILE A 52 14.11 0.76 19.32
C ILE A 52 13.79 0.47 20.79
N ASP A 53 14.79 -0.01 21.53
CA ASP A 53 14.74 -0.08 22.99
C ASP A 53 15.05 1.28 23.58
N THR A 54 14.02 1.96 24.08
CA THR A 54 14.14 3.32 24.61
C THR A 54 14.91 3.39 25.92
N ARG A 55 15.21 2.27 26.58
CA ARG A 55 16.05 2.22 27.79
C ARG A 55 17.48 2.67 27.53
N ASN A 56 17.96 2.47 26.30
CA ASN A 56 19.33 2.77 25.91
C ASN A 56 19.56 4.25 25.59
N ASP A 57 18.49 5.06 25.55
CA ASP A 57 18.54 6.50 25.29
C ASP A 57 17.80 7.25 26.42
N PRO A 58 18.49 8.08 27.23
CA PRO A 58 17.87 8.80 28.34
C PRO A 58 16.70 9.71 27.95
N ARG A 59 16.67 10.26 26.72
CA ARG A 59 15.59 11.10 26.21
C ARG A 59 14.39 10.24 25.83
N LEU A 60 14.60 9.17 25.06
CA LEU A 60 13.53 8.27 24.65
C LEU A 60 12.94 7.50 25.84
N SER A 61 13.78 7.12 26.81
CA SER A 61 13.37 6.49 28.07
C SER A 61 12.31 7.31 28.79
N ARG A 62 12.51 8.63 28.89
CA ARG A 62 11.56 9.57 29.52
C ARG A 62 10.28 9.74 28.71
N LEU A 63 10.37 9.79 27.38
CA LEU A 63 9.22 10.00 26.49
C LEU A 63 8.32 8.77 26.40
N PHE A 64 8.92 7.57 26.32
CA PHE A 64 8.21 6.32 26.05
C PHE A 64 8.20 5.36 27.24
N ALA A 65 8.64 5.80 28.42
CA ALA A 65 8.64 5.03 29.65
C ALA A 65 9.32 3.65 29.50
N ASN A 66 10.52 3.61 28.92
CA ASN A 66 11.33 2.39 28.75
C ASN A 66 10.68 1.27 27.92
N LYS A 67 9.73 1.62 27.05
CA LYS A 67 9.08 0.69 26.11
C LYS A 67 9.98 0.40 24.90
N LEU A 68 9.73 -0.76 24.28
CA LEU A 68 10.16 -1.01 22.91
C LEU A 68 9.18 -0.31 21.97
N ILE A 69 9.69 0.52 21.06
CA ILE A 69 8.88 1.22 20.07
C ILE A 69 9.27 0.81 18.66
N LYS A 70 8.34 0.94 17.73
CA LYS A 70 8.57 0.78 16.29
C LYS A 70 8.71 2.16 15.66
N ILE A 71 9.80 2.37 14.93
CA ILE A 71 9.99 3.56 14.10
C ILE A 71 10.04 3.13 12.65
N TYR A 72 9.16 3.71 11.83
CA TYR A 72 9.13 3.44 10.40
C TYR A 72 9.95 4.50 9.67
N PRO A 73 11.01 4.13 8.91
CA PRO A 73 11.81 5.09 8.16
C PRO A 73 10.99 5.94 7.18
N ALA A 74 9.91 5.37 6.66
CA ALA A 74 8.93 6.07 5.84
C ALA A 74 8.27 7.26 6.54
N PHE A 75 8.39 7.41 7.87
CA PHE A 75 7.84 8.52 8.64
C PHE A 75 8.92 9.23 9.48
N ALA A 76 10.18 9.21 9.06
CA ALA A 76 11.30 9.77 9.83
C ALA A 76 11.18 11.27 10.16
N GLU A 77 10.36 12.02 9.42
CA GLU A 77 10.10 13.45 9.65
C GLU A 77 9.00 13.73 10.70
N PHE A 78 8.33 12.68 11.20
CA PHE A 78 7.21 12.79 12.14
C PHE A 78 7.66 12.50 13.57
N TYR A 79 8.10 13.54 14.27
CA TYR A 79 8.56 13.43 15.65
C TYR A 79 7.42 13.45 16.65
N GLY A 80 7.42 12.53 17.63
CA GLY A 80 6.41 12.49 18.68
C GLY A 80 5.05 11.94 18.22
N MET A 81 5.00 11.34 17.04
CA MET A 81 3.80 10.73 16.45
C MET A 81 3.94 9.21 16.30
N GLU A 82 4.92 8.58 16.94
CA GLU A 82 5.28 7.17 16.78
C GLU A 82 4.10 6.24 17.07
N ASP A 83 3.36 6.49 18.17
CA ASP A 83 2.16 5.71 18.52
C ASP A 83 1.02 5.89 17.50
N ALA A 84 0.84 7.11 16.99
CA ALA A 84 -0.18 7.39 15.97
C ALA A 84 0.17 6.74 14.63
N ILE A 85 1.45 6.75 14.26
CA ILE A 85 1.96 6.07 13.07
C ILE A 85 1.78 4.56 13.22
N GLU A 86 2.12 3.96 14.37
CA GLU A 86 1.89 2.52 14.57
C GLU A 86 0.42 2.15 14.42
N GLN A 87 -0.52 2.98 14.89
CA GLN A 87 -1.96 2.75 14.69
C GLN A 87 -2.34 2.80 13.20
N VAL A 88 -1.84 3.78 12.45
CA VAL A 88 -2.05 3.88 10.99
C VAL A 88 -1.47 2.67 10.26
N VAL A 89 -0.24 2.25 10.60
CA VAL A 89 0.37 1.06 9.99
C VAL A 89 -0.40 -0.21 10.36
N SER A 90 -0.85 -0.32 11.61
CA SER A 90 -1.65 -1.46 12.07
C SER A 90 -2.98 -1.56 11.32
N TYR A 91 -3.63 -0.43 11.04
CA TYR A 91 -4.83 -0.39 10.19
C TYR A 91 -4.58 -1.04 8.82
N PHE A 92 -3.51 -0.62 8.13
CA PHE A 92 -3.16 -1.22 6.84
C PHE A 92 -2.75 -2.68 6.96
N ARG A 93 -2.05 -3.07 8.03
CA ARG A 93 -1.65 -4.45 8.32
C ARG A 93 -2.86 -5.36 8.42
N HIS A 94 -3.86 -4.97 9.18
CA HIS A 94 -5.09 -5.74 9.33
C HIS A 94 -5.92 -5.75 8.05
N ALA A 95 -6.03 -4.61 7.36
CA ALA A 95 -6.73 -4.53 6.07
C ALA A 95 -6.09 -5.44 5.00
N ALA A 96 -4.75 -5.49 4.92
CA ALA A 96 -4.01 -6.37 4.02
C ALA A 96 -4.23 -7.87 4.32
N GLN A 97 -4.50 -8.22 5.57
CA GLN A 97 -4.85 -9.58 5.99
C GLN A 97 -6.32 -9.93 5.69
N GLY A 98 -7.10 -8.98 5.16
CA GLY A 98 -8.51 -9.18 4.84
C GLY A 98 -9.44 -9.08 6.06
N LEU A 99 -8.97 -8.51 7.17
CA LEU A 99 -9.75 -8.24 8.38
C LEU A 99 -10.74 -7.08 8.18
N GLU A 100 -11.44 -6.69 9.25
CA GLU A 100 -12.57 -5.75 9.19
C GLU A 100 -12.15 -4.35 8.72
N GLU A 101 -10.91 -3.93 9.01
CA GLU A 101 -10.33 -2.65 8.61
C GLU A 101 -10.38 -2.43 7.09
N LYS A 102 -10.42 -3.50 6.28
CA LYS A 102 -10.58 -3.37 4.82
C LYS A 102 -11.89 -2.70 4.39
N LYS A 103 -12.91 -2.72 5.26
CA LYS A 103 -14.23 -2.12 5.03
C LYS A 103 -14.42 -0.80 5.77
N GLN A 104 -13.42 -0.36 6.52
CA GLN A 104 -13.49 0.84 7.34
C GLN A 104 -12.87 2.04 6.62
N ILE A 105 -13.05 3.22 7.21
CA ILE A 105 -12.44 4.46 6.75
C ILE A 105 -11.43 4.90 7.81
N LEU A 106 -10.18 5.10 7.40
CA LEU A 106 -9.16 5.67 8.27
C LEU A 106 -9.47 7.15 8.53
N TYR A 107 -9.83 7.48 9.77
CA TYR A 107 -10.13 8.85 10.19
C TYR A 107 -9.06 9.36 11.15
N LEU A 108 -8.32 10.40 10.73
CA LEU A 108 -7.30 11.04 11.56
C LEU A 108 -7.96 12.12 12.44
N LEU A 109 -8.17 11.82 13.71
CA LEU A 109 -8.75 12.76 14.69
C LEU A 109 -7.66 13.43 15.53
N GLY A 110 -7.77 14.75 15.75
CA GLY A 110 -6.84 15.49 16.61
C GLY A 110 -6.98 17.01 16.50
N PRO A 111 -6.31 17.78 17.39
CA PRO A 111 -6.39 19.25 17.42
C PRO A 111 -5.82 19.88 16.14
N VAL A 112 -6.18 21.14 15.88
CA VAL A 112 -5.60 21.94 14.79
C VAL A 112 -4.07 21.99 14.96
N GLY A 113 -3.32 21.86 13.86
CA GLY A 113 -1.86 21.83 13.89
C GLY A 113 -1.21 20.50 14.28
N GLY A 114 -1.98 19.46 14.66
CA GLY A 114 -1.45 18.16 15.06
C GLY A 114 -0.91 17.25 13.94
N GLY A 115 -0.43 17.80 12.82
CA GLY A 115 0.21 17.02 11.75
C GLY A 115 -0.68 16.11 10.90
N LYS A 116 -2.01 16.13 11.09
CA LYS A 116 -2.97 15.25 10.37
C LYS A 116 -2.83 15.34 8.84
N SER A 117 -2.80 16.56 8.30
CA SER A 117 -2.64 16.77 6.86
C SER A 117 -1.27 16.32 6.37
N SER A 118 -0.23 16.49 7.18
CA SER A 118 1.12 16.01 6.87
C SER A 118 1.16 14.49 6.77
N ILE A 119 0.51 13.76 7.70
CA ILE A 119 0.38 12.29 7.60
C ILE A 119 -0.38 11.90 6.34
N ALA A 120 -1.50 12.57 6.04
CA ALA A 120 -2.29 12.27 4.85
C ALA A 120 -1.50 12.47 3.55
N GLU A 121 -0.75 13.58 3.43
CA GLU A 121 0.15 13.81 2.28
C GLU A 121 1.28 12.78 2.21
N ARG A 122 1.83 12.37 3.36
CA ARG A 122 2.84 11.32 3.39
C ARG A 122 2.30 9.98 2.90
N LEU A 123 1.12 9.57 3.37
CA LEU A 123 0.44 8.38 2.89
C LEU A 123 0.15 8.46 1.39
N LYS A 124 -0.30 9.61 0.89
CA LYS A 124 -0.51 9.84 -0.55
C LYS A 124 0.79 9.69 -1.36
N SER A 125 1.90 10.18 -0.83
CA SER A 125 3.22 9.99 -1.46
C SER A 125 3.61 8.51 -1.49
N LEU A 126 3.46 7.80 -0.37
CA LEU A 126 3.80 6.38 -0.26
C LEU A 126 2.93 5.51 -1.19
N MET A 127 1.64 5.84 -1.35
CA MET A 127 0.74 5.12 -2.25
C MET A 127 1.18 5.16 -3.72
N GLN A 128 2.00 6.14 -4.11
CA GLN A 128 2.52 6.26 -5.48
C GLN A 128 3.77 5.42 -5.74
N GLU A 129 4.42 4.86 -4.70
CA GLU A 129 5.69 4.13 -4.87
C GLU A 129 5.52 2.75 -5.51
N VAL A 130 4.37 2.11 -5.28
CA VAL A 130 4.07 0.78 -5.81
C VAL A 130 3.01 0.93 -6.90
N PRO A 131 3.25 0.56 -8.17
CA PRO A 131 2.24 0.67 -9.21
C PRO A 131 1.06 -0.29 -8.99
N PHE A 132 -0.01 -0.10 -9.76
CA PHE A 132 -1.14 -1.03 -9.82
C PHE A 132 -1.62 -1.18 -11.26
N TYR A 133 -2.38 -2.24 -11.52
CA TYR A 133 -2.96 -2.52 -12.82
C TYR A 133 -4.47 -2.28 -12.77
N ALA A 134 -4.98 -1.65 -13.83
CA ALA A 134 -6.41 -1.38 -13.99
C ALA A 134 -6.86 -1.67 -15.42
N ILE A 135 -8.16 -1.94 -15.56
CA ILE A 135 -8.82 -2.06 -16.86
C ILE A 135 -8.78 -0.69 -17.54
N LYS A 136 -8.21 -0.67 -18.76
CA LYS A 136 -8.14 0.55 -19.58
C LYS A 136 -9.53 1.14 -19.77
N GLY A 137 -9.67 2.44 -19.51
CA GLY A 137 -10.93 3.17 -19.66
C GLY A 137 -11.90 3.03 -18.48
N SER A 138 -11.58 2.23 -17.46
CA SER A 138 -12.38 2.15 -16.24
C SER A 138 -12.33 3.49 -15.48
N PRO A 139 -13.48 4.13 -15.18
CA PRO A 139 -13.50 5.40 -14.47
C PRO A 139 -13.13 5.27 -12.98
N VAL A 140 -13.12 4.04 -12.46
CA VAL A 140 -12.85 3.74 -11.05
C VAL A 140 -11.64 2.82 -10.86
N ASN A 141 -10.82 2.66 -11.90
CA ASN A 141 -9.58 1.89 -11.86
C ASN A 141 -9.80 0.43 -11.44
N GLU A 142 -10.75 -0.25 -12.08
CA GLU A 142 -11.08 -1.64 -11.78
C GLU A 142 -9.90 -2.56 -12.00
N SER A 143 -9.72 -3.53 -11.09
CA SER A 143 -8.69 -4.53 -11.26
C SER A 143 -9.02 -5.45 -12.44
N PRO A 144 -8.02 -5.83 -13.27
CA PRO A 144 -8.23 -6.82 -14.32
C PRO A 144 -8.74 -8.17 -13.80
N LEU A 145 -8.47 -8.51 -12.52
CA LEU A 145 -8.99 -9.73 -11.91
C LEU A 145 -10.52 -9.73 -11.73
N GLY A 146 -11.18 -8.58 -11.81
CA GLY A 146 -12.64 -8.50 -11.79
C GLY A 146 -13.31 -9.13 -13.02
N LEU A 147 -12.56 -9.38 -14.09
CA LEU A 147 -13.07 -10.01 -15.32
C LEU A 147 -13.32 -11.53 -15.18
N PHE A 148 -12.83 -12.15 -14.11
CA PHE A 148 -12.90 -13.60 -13.89
C PHE A 148 -13.97 -13.96 -12.88
N ASP A 149 -14.65 -15.08 -13.10
CA ASP A 149 -15.61 -15.62 -12.14
C ASP A 149 -14.88 -16.41 -11.04
N PRO A 150 -15.06 -16.09 -9.74
CA PRO A 150 -14.36 -16.77 -8.66
C PRO A 150 -14.67 -18.29 -8.54
N LEU A 151 -15.84 -18.72 -9.01
CA LEU A 151 -16.28 -20.12 -8.96
C LEU A 151 -15.78 -20.90 -10.18
N GLU A 152 -15.82 -20.31 -11.37
CA GLU A 152 -15.41 -20.96 -12.61
C GLU A 152 -13.89 -20.91 -12.81
N ASP A 153 -13.28 -19.73 -12.66
CA ASP A 153 -11.88 -19.49 -13.02
C ASP A 153 -10.91 -19.63 -11.83
N GLY A 154 -11.41 -19.54 -10.60
CA GLY A 154 -10.57 -19.40 -9.41
C GLY A 154 -9.58 -20.55 -9.18
N ALA A 155 -9.96 -21.78 -9.51
CA ALA A 155 -9.06 -22.93 -9.40
C ALA A 155 -7.92 -22.88 -10.43
N ILE A 156 -8.23 -22.46 -11.67
CA ILE A 156 -7.25 -22.37 -12.77
C ILE A 156 -6.26 -21.24 -12.48
N LEU A 157 -6.76 -20.08 -12.05
CA LEU A 157 -5.92 -18.93 -11.70
C LEU A 157 -4.95 -19.22 -10.55
N GLU A 158 -5.41 -19.95 -9.54
CA GLU A 158 -4.59 -20.37 -8.41
C GLU A 158 -3.52 -21.38 -8.83
N GLN A 159 -3.87 -22.36 -9.67
CA GLN A 159 -2.95 -23.40 -10.12
C GLN A 159 -1.91 -22.92 -11.14
N GLU A 160 -2.33 -22.14 -12.14
CA GLU A 160 -1.47 -21.75 -13.26
C GLU A 160 -0.66 -20.47 -12.99
N TYR A 161 -1.28 -19.51 -12.29
CA TYR A 161 -0.71 -18.18 -12.06
C TYR A 161 -0.41 -17.90 -10.59
N GLY A 162 -0.78 -18.79 -9.67
CA GLY A 162 -0.53 -18.62 -8.23
C GLY A 162 -1.38 -17.54 -7.58
N ILE A 163 -2.49 -17.12 -8.20
CA ILE A 163 -3.35 -16.05 -7.71
C ILE A 163 -4.37 -16.62 -6.72
N PRO A 164 -4.31 -16.26 -5.41
CA PRO A 164 -5.24 -16.81 -4.44
C PRO A 164 -6.67 -16.32 -4.68
N ARG A 165 -7.66 -17.20 -4.50
CA ARG A 165 -9.08 -16.91 -4.76
C ARG A 165 -9.63 -15.68 -4.04
N ARG A 166 -9.06 -15.34 -2.88
CA ARG A 166 -9.46 -14.16 -2.08
C ARG A 166 -9.33 -12.83 -2.85
N TYR A 167 -8.48 -12.77 -3.88
CA TYR A 167 -8.29 -11.57 -4.70
C TYR A 167 -9.33 -11.41 -5.81
N LEU A 168 -10.12 -12.44 -6.09
CA LEU A 168 -11.14 -12.46 -7.15
C LEU A 168 -12.50 -11.91 -6.70
N ASN A 169 -12.70 -11.68 -5.39
CA ASN A 169 -13.97 -11.21 -4.83
C ASN A 169 -14.23 -9.71 -5.06
N ARG A 170 -13.80 -9.16 -6.20
CA ARG A 170 -14.02 -7.75 -6.56
C ARG A 170 -15.27 -7.66 -7.43
N ILE A 171 -16.20 -6.82 -7.01
CA ILE A 171 -17.41 -6.54 -7.77
C ILE A 171 -17.03 -5.51 -8.84
N LEU A 172 -17.19 -5.87 -10.11
CA LEU A 172 -17.09 -4.90 -11.20
C LEU A 172 -18.21 -3.87 -11.09
N SER A 173 -17.86 -2.63 -11.37
CA SER A 173 -18.82 -1.55 -11.48
C SER A 173 -19.77 -1.81 -12.66
N PRO A 174 -21.03 -1.35 -12.62
CA PRO A 174 -22.01 -1.57 -13.69
C PRO A 174 -21.76 -0.75 -14.98
N TRP A 175 -20.59 -0.13 -15.10
CA TRP A 175 -20.29 0.88 -16.13
C TRP A 175 -19.88 0.26 -17.47
#